data_AF-A0A2H3DR84-F1
#
_entry.id   AF-A0A2H3DR84-F1
#
_cell.length_a   1.000
_cell.length_b   1.000
_cell.length_c   1.000
_cell.angle_alpha   90.00
_cell.angle_beta   90.00
_cell.angle_gamma   90.00
#
_symmetry.space_group_name_H-M   'P 1'
#
loop_
_entity.id
_entity.type
_entity.pdbx_description
1 polymer ?
#
loop_
_entity_poly.entity_id
_entity_poly.type
_entity_poly.pdbx_seq_one_letter_code
_entity_poly.pdbx_strand_id
1 'polypeptide(L)'
;MNTYTNVNPLHPPIADNYQSGFSTLGYALTGISDASLPSNWRRVPQDSSGRNVGRRHHQSPITFQMHGVKVMGVDVSDLIGRGPAETPRMLVGGHDIYLQQQGGIFLCIRWPGYQHNQFISKIMINPGGVSRAVLGEIVADKIKIFYQTAKYSASSNPRWNVGVQNIRLEQIVLLSLWNTHENYWQVEMAIHP
;
A
#
# COMPACT_ATOMS: atom_id res chain seq x y z
N MET A 1 16.71 37.28 4.63
CA MET A 1 15.34 36.73 4.43
C MET A 1 14.81 36.40 5.81
N ASN A 2 13.84 37.16 6.31
CA ASN A 2 13.31 37.02 7.67
C ASN A 2 12.15 36.02 7.66
N THR A 3 12.28 34.92 8.40
CA THR A 3 11.17 34.00 8.70
C THR A 3 10.48 34.47 9.97
N TYR A 4 9.25 34.96 9.84
CA TYR A 4 8.39 35.31 10.96
C TYR A 4 7.80 34.02 11.57
N THR A 5 8.24 33.65 12.77
CA THR A 5 7.56 32.65 13.59
C THR A 5 6.48 33.35 14.41
N ASN A 6 5.22 33.03 14.12
CA ASN A 6 4.09 33.45 14.95
C ASN A 6 4.19 32.74 16.31
N VAL A 7 4.55 33.48 17.36
CA VAL A 7 4.53 33.01 18.74
C VAL A 7 3.19 33.41 19.36
N ASN A 8 2.36 32.45 19.72
CA ASN A 8 1.10 32.69 20.42
C ASN A 8 1.40 33.07 21.89
N PRO A 9 1.14 34.30 22.34
CA PRO A 9 1.64 34.82 23.63
C PRO A 9 0.89 34.30 24.86
N LEU A 10 -0.07 33.39 24.69
CA LEU A 10 -0.89 32.86 25.79
C LEU A 10 -0.29 31.63 26.48
N HIS A 11 0.82 31.09 26.00
CA HIS A 11 1.50 29.95 26.62
C HIS A 11 3.03 30.10 26.60
N PRO A 12 3.73 29.64 27.66
CA PRO A 12 5.19 29.61 27.66
C PRO A 12 5.71 28.66 26.56
N PRO A 13 6.89 28.93 25.99
CA PRO A 13 7.50 28.05 24.99
C PRO A 13 7.68 26.63 25.57
N ILE A 14 7.14 25.64 24.87
CA ILE A 14 7.27 24.23 25.27
C ILE A 14 8.72 23.81 25.00
N ALA A 15 9.43 23.33 26.02
CA ALA A 15 10.80 22.85 25.86
C ALA A 15 10.83 21.59 24.96
N ASP A 16 11.86 21.44 24.12
CA ASP A 16 11.95 20.41 23.06
C ASP A 16 11.78 18.96 23.55
N ASN A 17 12.03 18.73 24.84
CA ASN A 17 11.87 17.46 25.55
C ASN A 17 10.42 17.11 25.93
N TYR A 18 9.44 17.98 25.68
CA TYR A 18 8.01 17.72 25.87
C TYR A 18 7.25 17.53 24.53
N GLN A 19 7.95 17.44 23.40
CA GLN A 19 7.34 17.04 22.14
C GLN A 19 7.09 15.53 22.15
N SER A 20 5.90 15.12 22.57
CA SER A 20 5.39 13.78 22.33
C SER A 20 5.27 13.54 20.82
N GLY A 21 5.87 12.47 20.29
CA GLY A 21 5.72 12.01 18.90
C GLY A 21 4.30 11.55 18.52
N PHE A 22 3.34 11.76 19.42
CA PHE A 22 1.92 11.51 19.22
C PHE A 22 1.26 12.74 18.63
N SER A 23 1.19 12.80 17.30
CA SER A 23 0.22 13.64 16.62
C SER A 23 -1.17 13.01 16.78
N THR A 24 -2.00 13.58 17.64
CA THR A 24 -3.41 13.19 17.90
C THR A 24 -4.35 13.35 16.70
N LEU A 25 -3.83 13.70 15.52
CA LEU A 25 -4.54 13.65 14.24
C LEU A 25 -4.39 12.32 13.48
N GLY A 26 -3.50 11.41 13.91
CA GLY A 26 -3.31 10.10 13.27
C GLY A 26 -4.53 9.18 13.38
N TYR A 27 -5.36 9.38 14.41
CA TYR A 27 -6.51 8.52 14.72
C TYR A 27 -7.84 8.94 14.07
N ALA A 28 -7.91 10.10 13.41
CA ALA A 28 -9.15 10.57 12.79
C ALA A 28 -9.38 10.03 11.35
N LEU A 29 -8.47 9.20 10.83
CA LEU A 29 -8.53 8.63 9.46
C LEU A 29 -8.80 7.11 9.44
N THR A 30 -9.29 6.55 10.53
CA THR A 30 -9.41 5.09 10.70
C THR A 30 -10.58 4.50 9.92
N GLY A 31 -10.28 4.08 8.70
CA GLY A 31 -10.95 2.99 8.01
C GLY A 31 -10.00 1.81 7.78
N ILE A 32 -9.20 1.47 8.81
CA ILE A 32 -8.06 0.51 8.87
C ILE A 32 -6.71 1.24 9.01
N SER A 33 -6.40 1.66 10.24
CA SER A 33 -5.03 1.85 10.72
C SER A 33 -4.86 0.93 11.94
N ASP A 34 -3.69 0.33 12.07
CA ASP A 34 -3.24 -0.49 13.22
C ASP A 34 -3.58 -1.99 13.24
N ALA A 35 -3.44 -2.67 12.10
CA ALA A 35 -2.62 -3.89 12.22
C ALA A 35 -1.18 -3.39 12.33
N SER A 36 -0.65 -3.31 13.56
CA SER A 36 0.74 -2.93 13.79
C SER A 36 1.61 -3.88 12.98
N LEU A 37 2.21 -3.37 11.90
CA LEU A 37 3.20 -4.16 11.17
C LEU A 37 4.28 -4.61 12.17
N PRO A 38 4.89 -5.78 11.98
CA PRO A 38 6.04 -6.18 12.77
C PRO A 38 7.07 -5.04 12.85
N SER A 39 7.72 -4.87 14.00
CA SER A 39 8.62 -3.73 14.25
C SER A 39 9.79 -3.64 13.27
N ASN A 40 10.16 -4.76 12.65
CA ASN A 40 11.20 -4.86 11.64
C ASN A 40 10.72 -4.57 10.21
N TRP A 41 9.41 -4.41 10.00
CA TRP A 41 8.84 -4.09 8.69
C TRP A 41 8.78 -2.59 8.47
N ARG A 42 8.92 -2.18 7.21
CA ARG A 42 8.86 -0.77 6.81
C ARG A 42 7.76 -0.60 5.78
N ARG A 43 6.69 0.09 6.14
CA ARG A 43 5.61 0.45 5.20
C ARG A 43 6.14 1.37 4.12
N VAL A 44 5.82 1.09 2.85
CA VAL A 44 6.19 1.96 1.72
C VAL A 44 5.38 3.26 1.81
N PRO A 45 6.02 4.43 1.94
CA PRO A 45 5.34 5.72 2.01
C PRO A 45 4.39 5.93 0.85
N GLN A 46 3.14 6.23 1.16
CA GLN A 46 2.13 6.62 0.20
C GLN A 46 1.90 8.13 0.34
N ASP A 47 2.01 8.88 -0.75
CA ASP A 47 1.68 10.30 -0.71
C ASP A 47 0.18 10.49 -0.49
N SER A 48 -0.18 11.20 0.59
CA SER A 48 -1.57 11.50 0.96
C SER A 48 -2.23 12.52 0.03
N SER A 49 -1.47 13.20 -0.83
CA SER A 49 -1.95 14.25 -1.74
C SER A 49 -3.10 13.84 -2.67
N GLY A 50 -3.32 12.53 -2.87
CA GLY A 50 -4.42 11.99 -3.68
C GLY A 50 -5.58 11.38 -2.88
N ARG A 51 -5.55 11.38 -1.54
CA ARG A 51 -6.68 10.92 -0.71
C ARG A 51 -7.72 12.03 -0.68
N ASN A 52 -8.52 12.13 -1.73
CA ASN A 52 -9.67 13.02 -1.74
C ASN A 52 -10.64 12.60 -0.63
N VAL A 53 -10.62 13.35 0.48
CA VAL A 53 -11.55 13.24 1.63
C VAL A 53 -12.98 13.70 1.26
N GLY A 54 -13.25 13.90 -0.03
CA GLY A 54 -14.55 14.29 -0.56
C GLY A 54 -15.48 13.09 -0.68
N ARG A 55 -16.31 12.87 0.36
CA ARG A 55 -17.53 12.04 0.41
C ARG A 55 -18.04 11.52 -0.95
N ARG A 56 -17.49 10.42 -1.46
CA ARG A 56 -18.12 9.54 -2.45
C ARG A 56 -17.68 8.11 -2.15
N HIS A 57 -18.66 7.19 -2.19
CA HIS A 57 -18.57 5.74 -1.93
C HIS A 57 -17.18 5.23 -1.50
N HIS A 58 -16.87 5.34 -0.21
CA HIS A 58 -15.65 4.74 0.33
C HIS A 58 -15.82 3.22 0.29
N GLN A 59 -15.33 2.59 -0.77
CA GLN A 59 -15.16 1.15 -0.78
C GLN A 59 -14.13 0.81 0.29
N SER A 60 -14.49 -0.08 1.21
CA SER A 60 -13.57 -0.55 2.24
C SER A 60 -12.31 -1.11 1.58
N PRO A 61 -11.13 -0.87 2.15
CA PRO A 61 -9.87 -1.41 1.63
C PRO A 61 -9.94 -2.93 1.49
N ILE A 62 -9.42 -3.45 0.39
CA ILE A 62 -9.29 -4.89 0.18
C ILE A 62 -7.96 -5.30 0.81
N THR A 63 -8.01 -5.98 1.97
CA THR A 63 -6.82 -6.39 2.71
C THR A 63 -6.36 -7.79 2.32
N PHE A 64 -5.07 -8.06 2.45
CA PHE A 64 -4.50 -9.38 2.21
C PHE A 64 -3.85 -9.87 3.51
N GLN A 65 -4.26 -11.05 3.95
CA GLN A 65 -3.74 -11.68 5.17
C GLN A 65 -3.70 -13.19 4.96
N MET A 66 -2.60 -13.81 5.37
CA MET A 66 -2.46 -15.26 5.35
C MET A 66 -3.20 -15.92 6.52
N HIS A 67 -3.81 -17.07 6.26
CA HIS A 67 -4.47 -17.89 7.26
C HIS A 67 -3.46 -18.37 8.31
N GLY A 68 -3.82 -18.27 9.60
CA GLY A 68 -2.94 -18.65 10.71
C GLY A 68 -1.82 -17.65 11.03
N VAL A 69 -1.67 -16.57 10.25
CA VAL A 69 -0.67 -15.52 10.48
C VAL A 69 -1.34 -14.30 11.11
N LYS A 70 -0.83 -13.85 12.26
CA LYS A 70 -1.38 -12.68 13.00
C LYS A 70 -1.02 -11.33 12.36
N VAL A 71 -0.11 -11.34 11.39
CA VAL A 71 0.37 -10.15 10.70
C VAL A 71 -0.46 -9.92 9.44
N MET A 72 -0.83 -8.66 9.19
CA MET A 72 -1.43 -8.25 7.94
C MET A 72 -0.37 -8.20 6.84
N GLY A 73 -0.72 -8.73 5.68
CA GLY A 73 0.14 -8.78 4.51
C GLY A 73 0.36 -10.19 3.99
N VAL A 74 0.79 -10.26 2.74
CA VAL A 74 1.18 -11.50 2.06
C VAL A 74 2.40 -11.18 1.21
N ASP A 75 3.41 -12.04 1.26
CA ASP A 75 4.60 -11.89 0.41
C ASP A 75 4.20 -11.95 -1.06
N VAL A 76 4.70 -11.00 -1.85
CA VAL A 76 4.43 -10.93 -3.29
C VAL A 76 4.92 -12.19 -3.99
N SER A 77 6.06 -12.73 -3.55
CA SER A 77 6.61 -14.00 -4.06
C SER A 77 5.70 -15.20 -3.80
N ASP A 78 5.02 -15.24 -2.65
CA ASP A 78 4.10 -16.33 -2.32
C ASP A 78 2.86 -16.32 -3.21
N LEU A 79 2.32 -15.12 -3.51
CA LEU A 79 1.20 -14.96 -4.44
C LEU A 79 1.58 -15.37 -5.87
N ILE A 80 2.81 -15.11 -6.30
CA ILE A 80 3.30 -15.48 -7.63
C ILE A 80 3.59 -17.00 -7.72
N GLY A 81 4.13 -17.60 -6.65
CA GLY A 81 4.67 -18.96 -6.68
C GLY A 81 3.65 -20.07 -6.47
N ARG A 82 2.57 -19.84 -5.72
CA ARG A 82 1.63 -20.89 -5.29
C ARG A 82 0.56 -21.24 -6.33
N GLY A 83 0.16 -20.26 -7.14
CA GLY A 83 -0.82 -20.43 -8.21
C GLY A 83 -2.29 -20.55 -7.73
N PRO A 84 -3.23 -20.59 -8.69
CA PRO A 84 -4.65 -20.29 -8.46
C PRO A 84 -5.40 -21.31 -7.59
N ALA A 85 -4.86 -22.52 -7.42
CA ALA A 85 -5.48 -23.56 -6.60
C ALA A 85 -5.21 -23.38 -5.10
N GLU A 86 -4.04 -22.84 -4.75
CA GLU A 86 -3.55 -22.80 -3.36
C GLU A 86 -3.73 -21.42 -2.72
N THR A 87 -3.62 -20.34 -3.51
CA THR A 87 -3.82 -18.97 -3.02
C THR A 87 -5.16 -18.77 -2.29
N PRO A 88 -6.31 -19.29 -2.75
CA PRO A 88 -7.59 -19.13 -2.04
C PRO A 88 -7.61 -19.76 -0.64
N ARG A 89 -6.87 -20.85 -0.43
CA ARG A 89 -6.77 -21.53 0.87
C ARG A 89 -5.77 -20.85 1.80
N MET A 90 -4.76 -20.21 1.21
CA MET A 90 -3.74 -19.47 1.95
C MET A 90 -4.29 -18.16 2.53
N LEU A 91 -5.22 -17.50 1.86
CA LEU A 91 -5.72 -16.18 2.26
C LEU A 91 -6.97 -16.26 3.14
N VAL A 92 -7.01 -15.41 4.16
CA VAL A 92 -8.25 -15.13 4.90
C VAL A 92 -9.25 -14.51 3.93
N GLY A 93 -10.40 -15.18 3.75
CA GLY A 93 -11.41 -14.73 2.78
C GLY A 93 -10.95 -14.84 1.33
N GLY A 94 -10.08 -15.81 0.99
CA GLY A 94 -9.54 -15.97 -0.36
C GLY A 94 -10.59 -16.11 -1.47
N HIS A 95 -11.78 -16.63 -1.13
CA HIS A 95 -12.93 -16.76 -2.04
C HIS A 95 -13.87 -15.55 -2.04
N ASP A 96 -13.64 -14.55 -1.18
CA ASP A 96 -14.48 -13.36 -1.11
C ASP A 96 -14.43 -12.62 -2.45
N ILE A 97 -15.60 -12.29 -2.99
CA ILE A 97 -15.72 -11.64 -4.30
C ILE A 97 -15.73 -10.13 -4.13
N TYR A 98 -14.89 -9.44 -4.91
CA TYR A 98 -14.76 -8.00 -4.93
C TYR A 98 -14.99 -7.44 -6.34
N LEU A 99 -15.19 -6.12 -6.41
CA LEU A 99 -15.21 -5.35 -7.66
C LEU A 99 -16.30 -5.82 -8.65
N GLN A 100 -17.41 -6.33 -8.13
CA GLN A 100 -18.57 -6.71 -8.94
C GLN A 100 -19.09 -5.49 -9.70
N GLN A 101 -19.55 -5.71 -10.94
CA GLN A 101 -20.07 -4.66 -11.83
C GLN A 101 -19.08 -3.53 -12.19
N GLN A 102 -17.84 -3.56 -11.69
CA GLN A 102 -16.77 -2.68 -12.14
C GLN A 102 -16.12 -3.34 -13.35
N GLY A 103 -16.42 -2.89 -14.58
CA GLY A 103 -15.84 -3.47 -15.81
C GLY A 103 -14.30 -3.39 -15.92
N GLY A 104 -13.64 -2.83 -14.91
CA GLY A 104 -12.20 -2.85 -14.69
C GLY A 104 -11.78 -1.79 -13.67
N ILE A 105 -10.54 -1.91 -13.20
CA ILE A 105 -9.90 -0.93 -12.31
C ILE A 105 -8.57 -0.44 -12.90
N PHE A 106 -8.15 0.75 -12.50
CA PHE A 106 -6.81 1.27 -12.72
C PHE A 106 -5.99 1.08 -11.45
N LEU A 107 -5.09 0.12 -11.48
CA LEU A 107 -4.15 -0.16 -10.39
C LEU A 107 -2.98 0.83 -10.46
N CYS A 108 -2.72 1.54 -9.37
CA CYS A 108 -1.58 2.44 -9.23
C CYS A 108 -0.59 1.91 -8.20
N ILE A 109 0.68 1.82 -8.60
CA ILE A 109 1.80 1.50 -7.70
C ILE A 109 2.63 2.77 -7.54
N ARG A 110 2.75 3.25 -6.31
CA ARG A 110 3.60 4.38 -5.93
C ARG A 110 4.76 3.88 -5.09
N TRP A 111 5.97 4.25 -5.48
CA TRP A 111 7.19 3.84 -4.79
C TRP A 111 8.15 5.04 -4.66
N PRO A 112 8.64 5.36 -3.46
CA PRO A 112 9.55 6.49 -3.26
C PRO A 112 10.87 6.29 -4.02
N GLY A 113 11.32 7.30 -4.74
CA GLY A 113 12.53 7.19 -5.57
C GLY A 113 12.24 6.95 -7.05
N TYR A 114 11.03 6.49 -7.38
CA TYR A 114 10.59 6.19 -8.75
C TYR A 114 9.39 7.04 -9.19
N GLN A 115 9.28 8.28 -8.70
CA GLN A 115 8.16 9.18 -9.05
C GLN A 115 8.12 9.50 -10.56
N HIS A 116 9.28 9.47 -11.22
CA HIS A 116 9.39 9.61 -12.68
C HIS A 116 8.85 8.40 -13.46
N ASN A 117 8.62 7.27 -12.77
CA ASN A 117 8.14 6.03 -13.33
C ASN A 117 6.84 5.61 -12.63
N GLN A 118 5.82 6.47 -12.73
CA GLN A 118 4.51 6.18 -12.15
C GLN A 118 3.90 4.97 -12.86
N PHE A 119 3.71 3.89 -12.12
CA PHE A 119 3.13 2.67 -12.68
C PHE A 119 1.60 2.67 -12.50
N ILE A 120 0.90 2.66 -13.63
CA ILE A 120 -0.56 2.53 -13.69
C ILE A 120 -0.89 1.40 -14.68
N SER A 121 -1.72 0.45 -14.25
CA SER A 121 -2.14 -0.67 -15.09
C SER A 121 -3.64 -0.91 -14.99
N LYS A 122 -4.30 -1.06 -16.14
CA LYS A 122 -5.72 -1.43 -16.19
C LYS A 122 -5.85 -2.93 -15.94
N ILE A 123 -6.71 -3.30 -14.99
CA ILE A 123 -7.12 -4.67 -14.71
C ILE A 123 -8.56 -4.82 -15.17
N MET A 124 -8.79 -5.73 -16.13
CA MET A 124 -10.14 -6.07 -16.57
C MET A 124 -10.77 -7.03 -15.56
N ILE A 125 -12.02 -6.77 -15.19
CA ILE A 125 -12.74 -7.56 -14.20
C ILE A 125 -14.04 -8.02 -14.82
N ASN A 126 -14.35 -9.29 -14.60
CA ASN A 126 -15.58 -9.89 -15.10
C ASN A 126 -16.80 -9.27 -14.37
N PRO A 127 -17.99 -9.23 -14.98
CA PRO A 127 -19.19 -8.68 -14.34
C PRO A 127 -19.50 -9.32 -12.97
N GLY A 128 -19.18 -10.61 -12.80
CA GLY A 128 -19.32 -11.35 -11.55
C GLY A 128 -18.32 -10.97 -10.46
N GLY A 129 -17.39 -10.06 -10.72
CA GLY A 129 -16.30 -9.67 -9.82
C GLY A 129 -15.08 -10.58 -9.94
N VAL A 130 -14.17 -10.43 -8.97
CA VAL A 130 -12.93 -11.20 -8.86
C VAL A 130 -12.74 -11.62 -7.40
N SER A 131 -12.30 -12.86 -7.17
CA SER A 131 -12.03 -13.30 -5.80
C SER A 131 -10.80 -12.61 -5.23
N ARG A 132 -10.72 -12.49 -3.90
CA ARG A 132 -9.57 -11.91 -3.20
C ARG A 132 -8.24 -12.55 -3.63
N ALA A 133 -8.22 -13.88 -3.75
CA ALA A 133 -7.05 -14.62 -4.18
C ALA A 133 -6.63 -14.27 -5.61
N VAL A 134 -7.56 -14.32 -6.56
CA VAL A 134 -7.26 -13.99 -7.97
C VAL A 134 -6.83 -12.53 -8.09
N LEU A 135 -7.47 -11.62 -7.36
CA LEU A 135 -7.07 -10.21 -7.33
C LEU A 135 -5.66 -10.04 -6.76
N GLY A 136 -5.32 -10.76 -5.68
CA GLY A 136 -3.99 -10.78 -5.08
C GLY A 136 -2.92 -11.25 -6.06
N GLU A 137 -3.17 -12.34 -6.80
CA GLU A 137 -2.27 -12.85 -7.83
C GLU A 137 -2.04 -11.83 -8.96
N ILE A 138 -3.13 -11.25 -9.49
CA ILE A 138 -3.04 -10.23 -10.55
C ILE A 138 -2.22 -9.03 -10.07
N VAL A 139 -2.46 -8.56 -8.84
CA VAL A 139 -1.72 -7.43 -8.26
C VAL A 139 -0.25 -7.79 -8.05
N ALA A 140 0.04 -8.98 -7.55
CA ALA A 140 1.41 -9.47 -7.37
C ALA A 140 2.18 -9.51 -8.69
N ASP A 141 1.54 -9.97 -9.77
CA ASP A 141 2.12 -9.90 -11.12
C ASP A 141 2.38 -8.47 -11.58
N LYS A 142 1.47 -7.51 -11.30
CA LYS A 142 1.71 -6.10 -11.60
C LYS A 142 2.88 -5.53 -10.80
N ILE A 143 3.03 -5.91 -9.52
CA ILE A 143 4.17 -5.52 -8.69
C ILE A 143 5.47 -6.12 -9.26
N LYS A 144 5.46 -7.37 -9.70
CA LYS A 144 6.62 -8.01 -10.36
C LYS A 144 7.03 -7.26 -11.63
N ILE A 145 6.08 -6.85 -12.47
CA ILE A 145 6.36 -6.06 -13.68
C ILE A 145 6.96 -4.71 -13.29
N PHE A 146 6.35 -4.01 -12.32
CA PHE A 146 6.90 -2.75 -11.79
C PHE A 146 8.35 -2.94 -11.31
N TYR A 147 8.61 -3.97 -10.50
CA TYR A 147 9.94 -4.30 -9.99
C TYR A 147 10.94 -4.55 -11.11
N GLN A 148 10.54 -5.29 -12.16
CA GLN A 148 11.40 -5.60 -13.30
C GLN A 148 11.82 -4.35 -14.08
N THR A 149 10.96 -3.33 -14.18
CA THR A 149 11.29 -2.05 -14.80
C THR A 149 12.10 -1.15 -13.85
N ALA A 150 11.69 -1.07 -12.58
CA ALA A 150 12.29 -0.17 -11.61
C ALA A 150 13.71 -0.58 -11.22
N LYS A 151 14.05 -1.89 -11.20
CA LYS A 151 15.40 -2.37 -10.86
C LYS A 151 16.51 -1.92 -11.84
N TYR A 152 16.15 -1.45 -13.03
CA TYR A 152 17.08 -0.90 -14.02
C TYR A 152 16.98 0.63 -14.12
N SER A 153 16.11 1.25 -13.32
CA SER A 153 15.88 2.70 -13.32
C SER A 153 16.64 3.35 -12.15
N ALA A 154 17.11 4.59 -12.33
CA ALA A 154 17.77 5.31 -11.25
C ALA A 154 16.76 5.72 -10.17
N SER A 155 17.03 5.39 -8.91
CA SER A 155 16.22 5.86 -7.77
C SER A 155 16.70 7.21 -7.28
N SER A 156 15.79 8.16 -7.08
CA SER A 156 16.09 9.42 -6.38
C SER A 156 16.15 9.25 -4.84
N ASN A 157 15.80 8.07 -4.33
CA ASN A 157 15.83 7.77 -2.90
C ASN A 157 16.52 6.42 -2.62
N PRO A 158 17.78 6.42 -2.14
CA PRO A 158 18.53 5.18 -1.94
C PRO A 158 17.91 4.25 -0.89
N ARG A 159 17.16 4.80 0.08
CA ARG A 159 16.47 4.02 1.12
C ARG A 159 15.37 3.11 0.56
N TRP A 160 14.81 3.48 -0.58
CA TRP A 160 13.73 2.76 -1.27
C TRP A 160 14.18 2.24 -2.64
N ASN A 161 15.49 2.11 -2.88
CA ASN A 161 16.00 1.59 -4.14
C ASN A 161 15.64 0.11 -4.30
N VAL A 162 15.00 -0.26 -5.41
CA VAL A 162 14.70 -1.67 -5.71
C VAL A 162 15.79 -2.27 -6.59
N GLY A 163 16.09 -3.55 -6.38
CA GLY A 163 17.06 -4.28 -7.17
C GLY A 163 17.78 -5.36 -6.37
N VAL A 164 18.61 -6.15 -7.05
CA VAL A 164 19.24 -7.36 -6.51
C VAL A 164 20.08 -7.10 -5.25
N GLN A 165 20.75 -5.94 -5.20
CA GLN A 165 21.60 -5.53 -4.07
C GLN A 165 20.86 -4.68 -3.02
N ASN A 166 19.60 -4.32 -3.27
CA ASN A 166 18.81 -3.47 -2.39
C ASN A 166 17.52 -4.21 -2.01
N ILE A 167 16.36 -3.57 -2.18
CA ILE A 167 15.06 -4.20 -1.92
C ILE A 167 14.77 -5.18 -3.04
N ARG A 168 14.74 -6.47 -2.70
CA ARG A 168 14.39 -7.55 -3.64
C ARG A 168 12.88 -7.79 -3.66
N LEU A 169 12.40 -8.48 -4.69
CA LEU A 169 10.97 -8.78 -4.85
C LEU A 169 10.43 -9.60 -3.67
N GLU A 170 11.23 -10.52 -3.14
CA GLU A 170 10.86 -11.40 -2.02
C GLU A 170 10.65 -10.66 -0.71
N GLN A 171 11.20 -9.45 -0.59
CA GLN A 171 11.03 -8.59 0.58
C GLN A 171 9.76 -7.75 0.52
N ILE A 172 9.06 -7.72 -0.63
CA ILE A 172 7.87 -6.90 -0.82
C ILE A 172 6.63 -7.66 -0.33
N VAL A 173 5.90 -7.03 0.58
CA VAL A 173 4.64 -7.54 1.13
C VAL A 173 3.48 -6.71 0.59
N LEU A 174 2.48 -7.37 0.02
CA LEU A 174 1.20 -6.76 -0.34
C LEU A 174 0.31 -6.68 0.90
N LEU A 175 -0.11 -5.48 1.30
CA LEU A 175 -0.95 -5.26 2.48
C LEU A 175 -2.41 -5.11 2.13
N SER A 176 -2.72 -4.18 1.22
CA SER A 176 -4.10 -3.85 0.85
C SER A 176 -4.20 -3.10 -0.48
N LEU A 177 -5.42 -3.00 -1.01
CA LEU A 177 -5.78 -2.06 -2.06
C LEU A 177 -6.76 -1.01 -1.51
N TRP A 178 -6.49 0.25 -1.81
CA TRP A 178 -7.34 1.37 -1.44
C TRP A 178 -7.98 1.98 -2.67
N ASN A 179 -9.31 2.13 -2.67
CA ASN A 179 -9.97 2.94 -3.68
C ASN A 179 -9.65 4.42 -3.40
N THR A 180 -8.97 5.09 -4.32
CA THR A 180 -8.61 6.51 -4.17
C THR A 180 -9.67 7.41 -4.81
N HIS A 181 -10.25 6.97 -5.93
CA HIS A 181 -11.32 7.65 -6.65
C HIS A 181 -11.90 6.75 -7.75
N GLU A 182 -13.23 6.65 -7.86
CA GLU A 182 -13.92 5.88 -8.92
C GLU A 182 -13.35 4.47 -9.10
N ASN A 183 -12.69 4.19 -10.23
CA ASN A 183 -12.07 2.91 -10.55
C ASN A 183 -10.56 2.90 -10.31
N TYR A 184 -10.00 3.93 -9.66
CA TYR A 184 -8.59 3.99 -9.31
C TYR A 184 -8.33 3.36 -7.95
N TRP A 185 -7.43 2.39 -7.95
CA TRP A 185 -7.04 1.62 -6.78
C TRP A 185 -5.54 1.70 -6.58
N GLN A 186 -5.13 2.08 -5.38
CA GLN A 186 -3.72 2.21 -5.02
C GLN A 186 -3.28 1.00 -4.19
N VAL A 187 -2.13 0.45 -4.55
CA VAL A 187 -1.51 -0.65 -3.82
C VAL A 187 -0.81 -0.12 -2.58
N GLU A 188 -1.10 -0.73 -1.43
CA GLU A 188 -0.37 -0.50 -0.20
C GLU A 188 0.58 -1.67 0.08
N MET A 189 1.84 -1.35 0.34
CA MET A 189 2.92 -2.34 0.49
C MET A 189 3.78 -2.05 1.72
N ALA A 190 4.47 -3.09 2.19
CA ALA A 190 5.57 -2.99 3.14
C ALA A 190 6.78 -3.77 2.64
N ILE A 191 7.90 -3.55 3.32
CA ILE A 191 9.16 -4.26 3.12
C ILE A 191 9.49 -4.98 4.42
N HIS A 192 9.70 -6.29 4.34
CA HIS A 192 10.25 -7.08 5.43
C HIS A 192 11.77 -7.30 5.23
N PRO A 193 12.55 -7.51 6.31
CA PRO A 193 14.01 -7.58 6.23
C PRO A 193 14.53 -8.78 5.45
#